data_AF-A0A2N2GQ29-F1
#
_entry.id   AF-A0A2N2GQ29-F1
#
_cell.length_a   1.000
_cell.length_b   1.000
_cell.length_c   1.000
_cell.angle_alpha   90.00
_cell.angle_beta   90.00
_cell.angle_gamma   90.00
#
_symmetry.space_group_name_H-M   'P 1'
#
loop_
_entity.id
_entity.type
_entity.pdbx_description
1 polymer ?
#
loop_
_entity_poly.entity_id
_entity_poly.type
_entity_poly.pdbx_seq_one_letter_code
_entity_poly.pdbx_strand_id
1 'polypeptide(L)'
;MGGLLASVGRVLEEARFESCRTSLDLDTVLSCLSNPLRREILAHLEKEGSLRFMDLCRKLELEDHTKMNFHLKILKEAGFLTQDENKLYLLTSLGTQVLGCVRFLTKKLAT
;
A
#
# COMPACT_ATOMS: atom_id res chain seq x y z
N MET A 1 -37.99 -13.54 -15.39
CA MET A 1 -37.31 -12.22 -15.37
C MET A 1 -36.03 -12.18 -14.49
N GLY A 2 -35.48 -13.30 -13.99
CA GLY A 2 -34.28 -13.27 -13.12
C GLY A 2 -32.92 -13.39 -13.83
N GLY A 3 -32.88 -13.96 -15.05
CA GLY A 3 -31.62 -14.24 -15.75
C GLY A 3 -30.86 -13.00 -16.20
N LEU A 4 -31.57 -11.93 -16.58
CA LEU A 4 -30.93 -10.70 -17.05
C LEU A 4 -30.24 -9.94 -15.90
N LEU A 5 -30.88 -9.87 -14.73
CA LEU A 5 -30.30 -9.25 -13.53
C LEU A 5 -29.06 -10.00 -13.04
N ALA A 6 -29.09 -11.34 -13.09
CA ALA A 6 -27.93 -12.16 -12.74
C ALA A 6 -26.76 -11.96 -13.72
N SER A 7 -27.03 -11.89 -15.03
CA SER A 7 -26.01 -11.60 -16.03
C SER A 7 -25.42 -10.19 -15.90
N VAL A 8 -26.25 -9.18 -15.64
CA VAL A 8 -25.77 -7.81 -15.40
C VAL A 8 -24.90 -7.74 -14.15
N GLY A 9 -25.31 -8.40 -13.05
CA GLY A 9 -24.50 -8.48 -11.83
C GLY A 9 -23.15 -9.16 -12.06
N ARG A 10 -23.12 -10.27 -12.81
CA ARG A 10 -21.87 -10.97 -13.16
C ARG A 10 -20.95 -10.11 -14.02
N VAL A 11 -21.49 -9.46 -15.06
CA VAL A 11 -20.72 -8.59 -15.97
C VAL A 11 -20.18 -7.37 -15.24
N LEU A 12 -20.95 -6.77 -14.32
CA LEU A 12 -20.46 -5.68 -13.47
C LEU A 12 -19.32 -6.14 -12.58
N GLU A 13 -19.41 -7.34 -12.01
CA GLU A 13 -18.36 -7.86 -11.13
C GLU A 13 -17.10 -8.27 -11.91
N GLU A 14 -17.26 -8.88 -13.09
CA GLU A 14 -16.16 -9.18 -14.02
C GLU A 14 -15.44 -7.90 -14.47
N ALA A 15 -16.19 -6.85 -14.85
CA ALA A 15 -15.63 -5.56 -15.22
C ALA A 15 -14.92 -4.85 -14.03
N ARG A 16 -15.42 -5.01 -12.81
CA ARG A 16 -14.75 -4.51 -11.59
C ARG A 16 -13.44 -5.27 -11.33
N PHE A 17 -13.40 -6.58 -11.56
CA PHE A 17 -12.19 -7.38 -11.47
C PHE A 17 -11.18 -7.07 -12.58
N GLU A 18 -11.63 -6.80 -13.80
CA GLU A 18 -10.79 -6.39 -14.93
C GLU A 18 -10.23 -4.97 -14.76
N SER A 19 -10.99 -4.07 -14.14
CA SER A 19 -10.46 -2.78 -13.67
C SER A 19 -9.39 -2.95 -12.58
N CYS A 20 -9.33 -4.10 -11.91
CA CYS A 20 -8.29 -4.49 -10.96
C CYS A 20 -7.18 -5.35 -11.60
N ARG A 21 -7.16 -5.56 -12.93
CA ARG A 21 -5.93 -5.93 -13.64
C ARG A 21 -5.01 -4.72 -13.73
N THR A 22 -4.62 -4.22 -12.58
CA THR A 22 -3.31 -3.59 -12.41
C THR A 22 -2.29 -4.58 -12.96
N SER A 23 -1.50 -4.16 -13.94
CA SER A 23 -0.20 -4.75 -14.22
C SER A 23 0.75 -4.46 -13.05
N LEU A 24 0.32 -4.78 -11.83
CA LEU A 24 1.14 -4.74 -10.63
C LEU A 24 2.15 -5.86 -10.82
N ASP A 25 3.39 -5.47 -11.09
CA ASP A 25 4.49 -6.41 -11.05
C ASP A 25 4.63 -6.93 -9.61
N LEU A 26 4.09 -8.13 -9.41
CA LEU A 26 4.00 -8.75 -8.10
C LEU A 26 5.40 -8.94 -7.49
N ASP A 27 6.40 -9.22 -8.32
CA ASP A 27 7.77 -9.39 -7.87
C ASP A 27 8.34 -8.08 -7.33
N THR A 28 8.13 -6.97 -8.04
CA THR A 28 8.49 -5.63 -7.54
C THR A 28 7.77 -5.29 -6.24
N VAL A 29 6.47 -5.60 -6.14
CA VAL A 29 5.68 -5.35 -4.94
C VAL A 29 6.20 -6.15 -3.75
N LEU A 30 6.37 -7.46 -3.91
CA LEU A 30 6.84 -8.34 -2.84
C LEU A 30 8.29 -8.03 -2.47
N SER A 31 9.15 -7.73 -3.45
CA SER A 31 10.52 -7.26 -3.20
C SER A 31 10.51 -5.95 -2.40
N CYS A 32 9.61 -5.02 -2.71
CA CYS A 32 9.45 -3.78 -1.97
C CYS A 32 8.86 -4.00 -0.56
N LEU A 33 7.93 -4.92 -0.39
CA LEU A 33 7.26 -5.12 0.90
C LEU A 33 7.85 -6.23 1.75
N SER A 34 8.89 -6.93 1.27
CA SER A 34 9.66 -7.92 2.04
C SER A 34 10.37 -7.32 3.25
N ASN A 35 10.71 -6.04 3.20
CA ASN A 35 11.39 -5.35 4.31
C ASN A 35 10.37 -4.91 5.39
N PRO A 36 10.58 -5.25 6.67
CA PRO A 36 9.65 -4.95 7.75
C PRO A 36 9.45 -3.45 7.98
N LEU A 37 10.52 -2.66 7.96
CA LEU A 37 10.45 -1.21 8.19
C LEU A 37 9.57 -0.52 7.12
N ARG A 38 9.66 -0.97 5.86
CA ARG A 38 8.77 -0.45 4.79
C ARG A 38 7.30 -0.76 5.09
N ARG A 39 6.98 -1.96 5.59
CA ARG A 39 5.60 -2.31 5.99
C ARG A 39 5.12 -1.49 7.19
N GLU A 40 6.00 -1.25 8.16
CA GLU A 40 5.69 -0.44 9.35
C GLU A 40 5.42 1.02 8.97
N ILE A 41 6.24 1.62 8.09
CA ILE A 41 6.00 2.97 7.55
C ILE A 41 4.59 3.06 6.95
N LEU A 42 4.23 2.12 6.07
CA LEU A 42 2.91 2.13 5.44
C LEU A 42 1.79 1.92 6.45
N ALA A 43 1.97 1.05 7.45
CA ALA A 43 0.98 0.82 8.50
C ALA A 43 0.77 2.05 9.41
N HIS A 44 1.83 2.80 9.73
CA HIS A 44 1.71 4.06 10.46
C HIS A 44 0.98 5.13 9.63
N LEU A 45 1.27 5.23 8.34
CA LEU A 45 0.57 6.15 7.45
C LEU A 45 -0.91 5.77 7.27
N GLU A 46 -1.24 4.48 7.18
CA GLU A 46 -2.64 3.99 7.16
C GLU A 46 -3.39 4.42 8.42
N LYS A 47 -2.76 4.25 9.59
CA LYS A 47 -3.37 4.52 10.89
C LYS A 47 -3.59 6.01 11.16
N GLU A 48 -2.61 6.85 10.80
CA GLU A 48 -2.59 8.28 11.14
C GLU A 48 -3.13 9.16 10.00
N GLY A 49 -3.30 8.60 8.80
CA GLY A 49 -3.69 9.30 7.58
C GLY A 49 -2.52 9.98 6.89
N SER A 50 -1.77 10.82 7.61
CA SER A 50 -0.55 11.45 7.09
C SER A 50 0.43 11.81 8.20
N LEU A 51 1.72 11.85 7.87
CA LEU A 51 2.79 12.14 8.84
C LEU A 51 3.91 12.97 8.21
N ARG A 52 4.55 13.85 9.00
CA ARG A 52 5.81 14.48 8.59
C ARG A 52 6.98 13.50 8.75
N PHE A 53 8.09 13.80 8.10
CA PHE A 53 9.33 13.02 8.22
C PHE A 53 9.75 12.79 9.69
N MET A 54 9.78 13.86 10.49
CA MET A 54 10.20 13.75 11.89
C MET A 54 9.24 12.95 12.75
N ASP A 55 7.94 12.97 12.43
CA ASP A 55 6.95 12.17 13.15
C ASP A 55 7.10 10.68 12.83
N LEU A 56 7.42 10.35 11.58
CA LEU A 56 7.78 8.98 11.17
C LEU A 56 9.01 8.48 11.91
N CYS A 57 10.12 9.25 11.93
CA CYS A 57 11.35 8.85 12.63
C CYS A 57 11.08 8.59 14.13
N ARG A 58 10.30 9.47 14.78
CA ARG A 58 9.94 9.32 16.20
C ARG A 58 9.06 8.10 16.46
N LYS A 59 8.03 7.88 15.64
CA LYS A 59 7.09 6.76 15.81
C LYS A 59 7.74 5.41 15.55
N LEU A 60 8.71 5.35 14.64
CA LEU A 60 9.44 4.14 14.27
C LEU A 60 10.75 3.97 15.06
N GLU A 61 11.03 4.87 16.01
CA GLU A 61 12.25 4.88 16.83
C GLU A 61 13.53 4.75 15.98
N LEU A 62 13.51 5.36 14.78
CA LEU A 62 14.59 5.26 13.80
C LEU A 62 15.42 6.54 13.80
N GLU A 63 16.57 6.48 14.46
CA GLU A 63 17.52 7.59 14.56
C GLU A 63 18.29 7.83 13.24
N ASP A 64 18.48 6.78 12.44
CA ASP A 64 19.16 6.89 11.15
C ASP A 64 18.23 7.52 10.09
N HIS A 65 18.32 8.83 9.99
CA HIS A 65 17.56 9.63 9.03
C HIS A 65 17.92 9.30 7.57
N THR A 66 19.16 8.89 7.29
CA THR A 66 19.57 8.50 5.94
C THR A 66 18.86 7.23 5.52
N LYS A 67 18.80 6.25 6.43
CA LYS A 67 18.05 5.00 6.24
C LYS A 67 16.55 5.26 6.09
N MET A 68 15.96 6.12 6.93
CA MET A 68 14.55 6.51 6.77
C MET A 68 14.28 7.09 5.39
N ASN A 69 15.10 8.05 4.95
CA ASN A 69 14.95 8.72 3.66
C ASN A 69 15.07 7.72 2.50
N PHE A 70 16.03 6.80 2.56
CA PHE A 70 16.19 5.73 1.59
C PHE A 70 14.93 4.87 1.44
N HIS A 71 14.33 4.43 2.55
CA HIS A 71 13.10 3.64 2.50
C HIS A 71 11.91 4.43 1.97
N LEU A 72 11.75 5.70 2.37
CA LEU A 72 10.70 6.57 1.84
C LEU A 72 10.86 6.82 0.34
N LYS A 73 12.10 6.96 -0.15
CA LYS A 73 12.38 7.09 -1.58
C LYS A 73 11.92 5.85 -2.35
N ILE A 74 12.29 4.66 -1.88
CA ILE A 74 11.86 3.40 -2.52
C ILE A 74 10.33 3.28 -2.54
N LEU A 75 9.66 3.60 -1.42
CA LEU A 75 8.20 3.54 -1.34
C LEU A 75 7.51 4.56 -2.26
N LYS A 76 8.12 5.74 -2.46
CA LYS A 76 7.65 6.74 -3.42
C LYS A 76 7.84 6.27 -4.86
N GLU A 77 9.00 5.73 -5.19
CA GLU A 77 9.31 5.22 -6.53
C GLU A 77 8.42 4.03 -6.90
N ALA A 78 8.07 3.18 -5.93
CA ALA A 78 7.09 2.11 -6.09
C ALA A 78 5.63 2.60 -6.15
N GLY A 79 5.37 3.90 -5.94
CA GLY A 79 4.05 4.51 -6.00
C GLY A 79 3.15 4.17 -4.80
N PHE A 80 3.69 3.65 -3.70
CA PHE A 80 2.90 3.26 -2.51
C PHE A 80 2.57 4.44 -1.60
N LEU A 81 3.41 5.47 -1.61
CA LEU A 81 3.16 6.69 -0.88
C LEU A 81 3.53 7.91 -1.73
N THR A 82 2.95 9.04 -1.38
CA THR A 82 3.31 10.34 -1.96
C THR A 82 3.67 11.32 -0.84
N GLN A 83 4.18 12.49 -1.22
CA GLN A 83 4.41 13.59 -0.31
C GLN A 83 3.74 14.84 -0.88
N ASP A 84 2.88 15.47 -0.08
CA ASP A 84 2.17 16.67 -0.49
C ASP A 84 3.06 17.93 -0.42
N GLU A 85 2.47 19.07 -0.78
CA GLU A 85 3.13 20.38 -0.73
C GLU A 85 3.56 20.78 0.68
N ASN A 86 2.84 20.30 1.70
CA ASN A 86 3.10 20.54 3.12
C ASN A 86 4.16 19.61 3.72
N LYS A 87 4.79 18.76 2.90
CA LYS A 87 5.76 17.72 3.28
C LYS A 87 5.18 16.60 4.14
N LEU A 88 3.87 16.39 4.08
CA LEU A 88 3.19 15.25 4.68
C LEU A 88 3.27 14.05 3.75
N TYR A 89 3.74 12.93 4.29
CA TYR A 89 3.67 11.64 3.62
C TYR A 89 2.28 11.04 3.82
N LEU A 90 1.73 10.45 2.77
CA LEU A 90 0.42 9.81 2.79
C LEU A 90 0.40 8.62 1.83
N LEU A 91 -0.41 7.61 2.14
CA LEU A 91 -0.61 6.46 1.27
C LEU A 91 -1.31 6.89 -0.03
N THR A 92 -0.88 6.31 -1.14
CA THR A 92 -1.66 6.35 -2.37
C THR A 92 -2.76 5.29 -2.31
N SER A 93 -3.73 5.35 -3.24
CA SER A 93 -4.72 4.27 -3.41
C SER A 93 -4.04 2.91 -3.62
N LEU A 94 -2.95 2.89 -4.39
CA LEU A 94 -2.14 1.69 -4.61
C LEU A 94 -1.51 1.17 -3.32
N GLY A 95 -0.89 2.06 -2.53
CA GLY A 95 -0.28 1.70 -1.26
C GLY A 95 -1.26 1.06 -0.29
N THR A 96 -2.47 1.64 -0.17
CA THR A 96 -3.55 1.09 0.67
C THR A 96 -4.00 -0.29 0.21
N GLN A 97 -4.24 -0.47 -1.10
CA GLN A 97 -4.66 -1.76 -1.65
C GLN A 97 -3.61 -2.84 -1.42
N VAL A 98 -2.36 -2.55 -1.75
CA VAL A 98 -1.26 -3.51 -1.63
C VAL A 98 -0.97 -3.86 -0.17
N LEU A 99 -0.99 -2.89 0.75
CA LEU A 99 -0.83 -3.17 2.18
C LEU A 99 -1.94 -4.10 2.70
N GLY A 100 -3.19 -3.87 2.26
CA GLY A 100 -4.32 -4.75 2.54
C GLY A 100 -4.09 -6.18 2.03
N CYS A 101 -3.65 -6.33 0.78
CA CYS A 101 -3.30 -7.62 0.18
C CYS A 101 -2.21 -8.35 0.97
N VAL A 102 -1.11 -7.67 1.30
CA VAL A 102 -0.01 -8.28 2.07
C VAL A 102 -0.49 -8.72 3.46
N ARG A 103 -1.29 -7.90 4.16
CA ARG A 103 -1.86 -8.29 5.46
C ARG A 103 -2.78 -9.51 5.34
N PHE A 104 -3.59 -9.58 4.29
CA PHE A 104 -4.45 -10.73 4.03
C PHE A 104 -3.62 -12.01 3.80
N LEU A 105 -2.58 -11.94 2.95
CA LEU A 105 -1.69 -13.06 2.68
C LEU A 105 -0.97 -13.53 3.95
N THR A 106 -0.38 -12.61 4.72
CA THR A 106 0.30 -12.96 5.97
C THR A 106 -0.64 -13.64 6.96
N LYS A 107 -1.89 -13.18 7.08
CA LYS A 107 -2.89 -13.83 7.94
C LYS A 107 -3.25 -15.24 7.49
N LYS A 108 -3.25 -15.52 6.17
CA LYS A 108 -3.56 -16.85 5.62
C LYS A 108 -2.39 -17.82 5.68
N LEU A 109 -1.16 -17.31 5.58
CA LEU A 109 0.07 -18.12 5.63
C LEU A 109 0.58 -18.37 7.05
N ALA A 110 0.15 -17.57 8.04
CA ALA A 110 0.43 -17.79 9.46
C ALA A 110 -0.49 -18.85 10.11
N THR A 111 -1.21 -19.62 9.29
CA THR A 111 -2.01 -20.79 9.69
C THR A 111 -1.18 -22.04 9.50
#